data_AF-A0ABD3MCK5-F1
#
_entry.id   AF-A0ABD3MCK5-F1
#
_cell.length_a   1.000
_cell.length_b   1.000
_cell.length_c   1.000
_cell.angle_alpha   90.00
_cell.angle_beta   90.00
_cell.angle_gamma   90.00
#
_symmetry.space_group_name_H-M   'P 1'
#
loop_
_entity.id
_entity.type
_entity.pdbx_description
1 polymer ?
#
loop_
_entity_poly.entity_id
_entity_poly.type
_entity_poly.pdbx_seq_one_letter_code
_entity_poly.pdbx_strand_id
1 'polypeptide(L)'
;MAAVIPSSSLPAMSSAQSKGNICAVCSEAASQRCRQCKSSYYCSREHQLADWKAHKSRCKAIAADMAQAESHTIHKREFDRIRVKYGLDSPKNAEKIADLLANKAADQGVSAPQFAKMFGMSTEEAVVFLEWIKVGVKFKEEVLDSSKNSGLLG
;
A
#
# COMPACT_ATOMS: atom_id res chain seq x y z
N MET A 1 38.12 16.39 62.45
CA MET A 1 38.54 15.94 61.11
C MET A 1 37.27 15.62 60.34
N ALA A 2 36.84 16.49 59.44
CA ALA A 2 35.58 16.35 58.70
C ALA A 2 35.80 15.41 57.49
N ALA A 3 35.05 14.32 57.43
CA ALA A 3 35.04 13.43 56.28
C ALA A 3 34.20 14.07 55.16
N VAL A 4 34.85 14.36 54.04
CA VAL A 4 34.22 14.84 52.81
C VAL A 4 33.57 13.66 52.09
N ILE A 5 32.28 13.78 51.75
CA ILE A 5 31.57 12.80 50.91
C ILE A 5 31.74 13.24 49.44
N PRO A 6 32.20 12.38 48.51
CA PRO A 6 32.23 12.74 47.10
C PRO A 6 30.81 12.68 46.53
N SER A 7 30.35 13.84 46.06
CA SER A 7 29.09 14.02 45.35
C SER A 7 29.23 13.39 43.95
N SER A 8 28.78 12.16 43.77
CA SER A 8 28.70 11.50 42.47
C SER A 8 27.38 11.87 41.79
N SER A 9 27.42 12.94 41.00
CA SER A 9 26.34 13.38 40.11
C SER A 9 26.05 12.30 39.06
N LEU A 10 24.95 11.58 39.23
CA LEU A 10 24.34 10.81 38.14
C LEU A 10 23.70 11.81 37.16
N PRO A 11 24.00 11.76 35.85
CA PRO A 11 23.23 12.54 34.90
C PRO A 11 21.80 11.98 34.83
N ALA A 12 20.84 12.89 34.96
CA ALA A 12 19.41 12.63 34.86
C ALA A 12 19.10 11.90 33.55
N MET A 13 18.62 10.65 33.68
CA MET A 13 17.95 9.92 32.61
C MET A 13 16.64 10.65 32.32
N SER A 14 16.71 11.65 31.43
CA SER A 14 15.57 12.47 31.05
C SER A 14 14.54 11.59 30.35
N SER A 15 13.49 11.26 31.09
CA SER A 15 12.35 10.46 30.66
C SER A 15 11.45 11.33 29.77
N ALA A 16 11.71 11.29 28.48
CA ALA A 16 10.75 11.72 27.47
C ALA A 16 10.19 10.47 26.77
N GLN A 17 9.20 9.83 27.39
CA GLN A 17 8.32 8.88 26.70
C GLN A 17 7.55 9.63 25.61
N SER A 18 8.15 9.74 24.42
CA SER A 18 7.38 9.71 23.18
C SER A 18 7.08 8.25 22.86
N LYS A 19 6.04 7.95 22.08
CA LYS A 19 5.88 6.66 21.41
C LYS A 19 7.02 6.53 20.38
N GLY A 20 8.24 6.39 20.90
CA GLY A 20 9.48 6.53 20.19
C GLY A 20 9.69 5.33 19.31
N ASN A 21 10.24 5.57 18.13
CA ASN A 21 10.69 4.49 17.28
C ASN A 21 11.78 3.71 18.03
N ILE A 22 11.69 2.38 18.03
CA ILE A 22 12.61 1.51 18.78
C ILE A 22 13.61 0.87 17.82
N CYS A 23 14.88 0.80 18.23
CA CYS A 23 15.93 0.17 17.46
C CYS A 23 15.69 -1.33 17.35
N ALA A 24 15.66 -1.86 16.12
CA ALA A 24 15.44 -3.29 15.86
C ALA A 24 16.56 -4.22 16.37
N VAL A 25 17.71 -3.66 16.80
CA VAL A 25 18.87 -4.43 17.26
C VAL A 25 19.02 -4.39 18.78
N CYS A 26 19.06 -3.19 19.36
CA CYS A 26 19.32 -3.01 20.80
C CYS A 26 18.09 -2.61 21.61
N SER A 27 16.93 -2.42 20.98
CA SER A 27 15.67 -2.01 21.62
C SER A 27 15.69 -0.64 22.34
N GLU A 28 16.73 0.16 22.12
CA GLU A 28 16.81 1.54 22.59
C GLU A 28 16.07 2.51 21.65
N ALA A 29 15.90 3.75 22.09
CA ALA A 29 15.32 4.80 21.26
C ALA A 29 16.08 4.97 19.93
N ALA A 30 15.35 4.97 18.83
CA ALA A 30 15.86 5.13 17.48
C ALA A 30 15.49 6.48 16.89
N SER A 31 16.48 7.17 16.33
CA SER A 31 16.32 8.43 15.61
C SER A 31 16.27 8.26 14.09
N GLN A 32 16.66 7.10 13.58
CA GLN A 32 16.78 6.83 12.14
C GLN A 32 15.85 5.70 11.71
N ARG A 33 15.37 5.77 10.47
CA ARG A 33 14.60 4.69 9.83
C ARG A 33 15.24 4.26 8.53
N CYS A 34 14.98 3.02 8.14
CA CYS A 34 15.39 2.52 6.82
C CYS A 34 14.79 3.42 5.73
N ARG A 35 15.63 3.97 4.84
CA ARG A 35 15.17 4.89 3.79
C ARG A 35 14.29 4.20 2.74
N GLN A 36 14.50 2.90 2.54
CA GLN A 36 13.82 2.12 1.52
C GLN A 36 12.42 1.70 1.97
N CYS A 37 12.30 0.92 3.04
CA CYS A 37 11.00 0.44 3.51
C CYS A 37 10.30 1.35 4.53
N LYS A 38 11.02 2.32 5.12
CA LYS A 38 10.51 3.26 6.15
C LYS A 38 9.85 2.61 7.38
N SER A 39 9.91 1.28 7.51
CA SER A 39 9.20 0.49 8.52
C SER A 39 10.09 -0.01 9.67
N SER A 40 11.41 -0.06 9.51
CA SER A 40 12.35 -0.46 10.57
C SER A 40 13.21 0.72 11.00
N TYR A 41 13.52 0.77 12.29
CA TYR A 41 14.20 1.88 12.93
C TYR A 41 15.47 1.44 13.63
N TYR A 42 16.45 2.34 13.67
CA TYR A 42 17.78 2.09 14.20
C TYR A 42 18.28 3.34 14.92
N CYS A 43 18.99 3.15 16.03
CA CYS A 43 19.69 4.27 16.69
C CYS A 43 20.90 4.73 15.87
N SER A 44 21.50 3.84 15.08
CA SER A 44 22.71 4.13 14.30
C SER A 44 22.76 3.37 12.96
N ARG A 45 23.73 3.75 12.11
CA ARG A 45 23.98 3.09 10.81
C ARG A 45 24.57 1.70 11.02
N GLU A 46 25.37 1.50 12.05
CA GLU A 46 25.98 0.22 12.42
C GLU A 46 24.90 -0.82 12.71
N HIS A 47 23.89 -0.47 13.52
CA HIS A 47 22.77 -1.37 13.80
C HIS A 47 21.92 -1.66 12.55
N GLN A 48 21.75 -0.69 11.65
CA GLN A 48 21.09 -0.95 10.37
C GLN A 48 21.87 -1.97 9.52
N LEU A 49 23.20 -1.88 9.47
CA LEU A 49 24.04 -2.80 8.71
C LEU A 49 24.10 -4.19 9.36
N ALA A 50 24.13 -4.25 10.69
CA ALA A 50 24.09 -5.49 11.45
C ALA A 50 22.78 -6.27 11.19
N ASP A 51 21.64 -5.58 11.21
CA ASP A 51 20.34 -6.19 10.91
C ASP A 51 20.16 -6.51 9.41
N TRP A 52 20.95 -5.93 8.51
CA TRP A 52 20.72 -5.99 7.05
C TRP A 52 20.54 -7.42 6.52
N LYS A 53 21.30 -8.39 7.02
CA LYS A 53 21.20 -9.79 6.57
C LYS A 53 19.81 -10.38 6.84
N ALA A 54 19.19 -10.06 7.98
CA ALA A 54 17.84 -10.50 8.33
C ALA A 54 16.76 -9.55 7.74
N HIS A 55 17.05 -8.25 7.69
CA HIS A 55 16.11 -7.23 7.21
C HIS A 55 15.90 -7.23 5.70
N LYS A 56 16.92 -7.54 4.89
CA LYS A 56 16.95 -7.27 3.44
C LYS A 56 15.76 -7.85 2.67
N SER A 57 15.36 -9.10 2.93
CA SER A 57 14.23 -9.73 2.25
C SER A 57 12.92 -9.01 2.56
N ARG A 58 12.64 -8.81 3.85
CA ARG A 58 11.47 -8.08 4.34
C ARG A 58 11.47 -6.61 3.90
N CYS A 59 12.62 -5.97 3.84
CA CYS A 59 12.77 -4.60 3.35
C CYS A 59 12.30 -4.45 1.91
N LYS A 60 12.69 -5.40 1.05
CA LYS A 60 12.27 -5.39 -0.36
C LYS A 60 10.77 -5.62 -0.51
N ALA A 61 10.22 -6.59 0.23
CA ALA A 61 8.78 -6.86 0.21
C ALA A 61 7.97 -5.62 0.63
N ILE A 62 8.27 -5.05 1.81
CA ILE A 62 7.57 -3.85 2.30
C ILE A 62 7.72 -2.68 1.33
N ALA A 63 8.91 -2.45 0.77
CA ALA A 63 9.11 -1.37 -0.17
C ALA A 63 8.31 -1.56 -1.48
N ALA A 64 8.18 -2.81 -1.95
CA ALA A 64 7.34 -3.14 -3.10
C ALA A 64 5.85 -2.93 -2.78
N ASP A 65 5.38 -3.41 -1.61
CA ASP A 65 4.00 -3.24 -1.16
C ASP A 65 3.63 -1.77 -1.03
N MET A 66 4.53 -0.94 -0.48
CA MET A 66 4.32 0.51 -0.37
C MET A 66 4.27 1.19 -1.74
N ALA A 67 5.14 0.79 -2.68
CA ALA A 67 5.12 1.32 -4.04
C ALA A 67 3.85 0.92 -4.81
N GLN A 68 3.37 -0.32 -4.61
CA GLN A 68 2.09 -0.78 -5.15
C GLN A 68 0.92 -0.02 -4.55
N ALA A 69 0.91 0.17 -3.22
CA ALA A 69 -0.11 0.96 -2.54
C ALA A 69 -0.16 2.40 -3.05
N GLU A 70 0.99 3.05 -3.25
CA GLU A 70 1.08 4.41 -3.80
C GLU A 70 0.55 4.46 -5.23
N SER A 71 0.96 3.51 -6.09
CA SER A 71 0.43 3.37 -7.45
C SER A 71 -1.10 3.21 -7.42
N HIS A 72 -1.64 2.38 -6.53
CA HIS A 72 -3.08 2.18 -6.40
C HIS A 72 -3.80 3.46 -5.95
N THR A 73 -3.20 4.29 -5.08
CA THR A 73 -3.82 5.57 -4.68
C THR A 73 -3.92 6.56 -5.83
N ILE A 74 -2.91 6.60 -6.71
CA ILE A 74 -2.88 7.49 -7.88
C ILE A 74 -3.96 7.05 -8.90
N HIS A 75 -3.97 5.77 -9.26
CA HIS A 75 -4.96 5.23 -10.20
C HIS A 75 -6.39 5.31 -9.65
N LYS A 76 -6.59 5.14 -8.33
CA LYS A 76 -7.90 5.32 -7.69
C LYS A 76 -8.41 6.76 -7.81
N ARG A 77 -7.56 7.75 -7.57
CA ARG A 77 -7.94 9.16 -7.69
C ARG A 77 -8.40 9.48 -9.11
N GLU A 78 -7.68 8.95 -10.09
CA GLU A 78 -8.00 9.14 -11.50
C GLU A 78 -9.32 8.46 -11.89
N PHE A 79 -9.52 7.22 -11.43
CA PHE A 79 -10.77 6.50 -11.57
C PHE A 79 -11.95 7.26 -10.97
N ASP A 80 -11.83 7.74 -9.73
CA ASP A 80 -12.88 8.50 -9.04
C ASP A 80 -13.21 9.79 -9.80
N ARG A 81 -12.19 10.47 -10.36
CA ARG A 81 -12.39 11.65 -11.22
C ARG A 81 -13.18 11.31 -12.48
N ILE A 82 -12.82 10.23 -13.19
CA ILE A 82 -13.51 9.79 -14.41
C ILE A 82 -14.94 9.38 -14.09
N ARG A 83 -15.15 8.60 -13.02
CA ARG A 83 -16.49 8.18 -12.56
C ARG A 83 -17.42 9.37 -12.39
N VAL A 84 -16.97 10.40 -11.68
CA VAL A 84 -17.78 11.61 -11.42
C VAL A 84 -17.95 12.46 -12.69
N LYS A 85 -16.88 12.69 -13.46
CA LYS A 85 -16.91 13.51 -14.68
C LYS A 85 -17.93 13.00 -15.71
N TYR A 86 -18.06 11.68 -15.85
CA TYR A 86 -18.94 11.04 -16.82
C TYR A 86 -20.22 10.47 -16.22
N GLY A 87 -20.44 10.65 -14.91
CA GLY A 87 -21.61 10.12 -14.19
C GLY A 87 -21.78 8.61 -14.36
N LEU A 88 -20.68 7.86 -14.28
CA LEU A 88 -20.65 6.41 -14.56
C LEU A 88 -21.36 5.58 -13.47
N ASP A 89 -21.63 6.20 -12.32
CA ASP A 89 -22.41 5.68 -11.21
C ASP A 89 -23.92 5.99 -11.31
N SER A 90 -24.35 6.77 -12.31
CA SER A 90 -25.78 6.98 -12.55
C SER A 90 -26.46 5.66 -12.97
N PRO A 91 -27.74 5.42 -12.57
CA PRO A 91 -28.42 4.16 -12.87
C PRO A 91 -28.39 3.78 -14.37
N LYS A 92 -28.62 4.77 -15.24
CA LYS A 92 -28.59 4.62 -16.69
C LYS A 92 -27.21 4.21 -17.23
N ASN A 93 -26.13 4.76 -16.67
CA ASN A 93 -24.79 4.42 -17.13
C ASN A 93 -24.30 3.11 -16.51
N ALA A 94 -24.66 2.82 -15.26
CA ALA A 94 -24.36 1.55 -14.61
C ALA A 94 -24.98 0.36 -15.37
N GLU A 95 -26.23 0.48 -15.81
CA GLU A 95 -26.90 -0.54 -16.64
C GLU A 95 -26.16 -0.76 -17.97
N LYS A 96 -25.79 0.32 -18.68
CA LYS A 96 -24.98 0.21 -19.92
C LYS A 96 -23.63 -0.46 -19.69
N ILE A 97 -22.95 -0.16 -18.58
CA ILE A 97 -21.67 -0.78 -18.24
C ILE A 97 -21.89 -2.27 -17.96
N ALA A 98 -22.94 -2.63 -17.22
CA ALA A 98 -23.28 -4.02 -16.93
C ALA A 98 -23.57 -4.81 -18.21
N ASP A 99 -24.39 -4.29 -19.12
CA ASP A 99 -24.71 -4.93 -20.40
C ASP A 99 -23.47 -5.13 -21.29
N LEU A 100 -22.59 -4.12 -21.30
CA LEU A 100 -21.35 -4.16 -22.06
C LEU A 100 -20.38 -5.22 -21.50
N LEU A 101 -20.27 -5.33 -20.18
CA LEU A 101 -19.42 -6.32 -19.51
C LEU A 101 -20.02 -7.75 -19.55
N ALA A 102 -21.35 -7.88 -19.56
CA ALA A 102 -22.05 -9.16 -19.58
C ALA A 102 -22.10 -9.79 -20.99
N ASN A 103 -21.94 -8.99 -22.05
CA ASN A 103 -21.96 -9.49 -23.41
C ASN A 103 -20.72 -10.35 -23.73
N LYS A 104 -20.86 -11.66 -23.48
CA LYS A 104 -19.89 -12.73 -23.80
C LYS A 104 -19.54 -12.89 -25.28
N ALA A 105 -20.12 -12.08 -26.18
CA ALA A 105 -19.78 -12.10 -27.61
C ALA A 105 -18.36 -11.56 -27.90
N ALA A 106 -17.72 -10.93 -26.91
CA ALA A 106 -16.35 -10.46 -26.99
C ALA A 106 -15.45 -11.41 -26.19
N ASP A 107 -15.03 -12.52 -26.82
CA ASP A 107 -13.97 -13.42 -26.31
C ASP A 107 -12.66 -12.65 -26.02
N GLN A 108 -12.58 -11.42 -26.54
CA GLN A 108 -11.67 -10.35 -26.14
C GLN A 108 -12.51 -9.27 -25.43
N GLY A 109 -12.47 -9.19 -24.10
CA GLY A 109 -13.29 -8.24 -23.33
C GLY A 109 -13.25 -6.78 -23.81
N VAL A 110 -14.10 -5.94 -23.23
CA VAL A 110 -14.32 -4.53 -23.65
C VAL A 110 -13.01 -3.78 -23.96
N SER A 111 -12.90 -3.27 -25.20
CA SER A 111 -11.77 -2.45 -25.63
C SER A 111 -11.92 -0.99 -25.20
N ALA A 112 -10.81 -0.34 -24.85
CA ALA A 112 -10.80 1.07 -24.44
C ALA A 112 -11.38 2.03 -25.52
N PRO A 113 -11.09 1.89 -26.82
CA PRO A 113 -11.67 2.76 -27.84
C PRO A 113 -13.20 2.67 -27.93
N GLN A 114 -13.75 1.46 -27.76
CA GLN A 114 -15.19 1.25 -27.78
C GLN A 114 -15.86 1.90 -26.56
N PHE A 115 -15.25 1.75 -25.37
CA PHE A 115 -15.72 2.38 -24.15
C PHE A 115 -15.65 3.90 -24.24
N ALA A 116 -14.54 4.43 -24.76
CA ALA A 116 -14.33 5.86 -24.99
C ALA A 116 -15.44 6.47 -25.86
N LYS A 117 -15.74 5.82 -27.00
CA LYS A 117 -16.80 6.24 -27.91
C LYS A 117 -18.18 6.23 -27.25
N MET A 118 -18.47 5.25 -26.39
CA MET A 118 -19.79 5.09 -25.77
C MET A 118 -20.10 6.15 -24.71
N PHE A 119 -19.09 6.59 -23.97
CA PHE A 119 -19.24 7.58 -22.90
C PHE A 119 -18.74 8.98 -23.27
N GLY A 120 -18.27 9.18 -24.50
CA GLY A 120 -17.74 10.46 -24.97
C GLY A 120 -16.48 10.89 -24.19
N MET A 121 -15.63 9.93 -23.82
CA MET A 121 -14.37 10.18 -23.12
C MET A 121 -13.17 9.92 -24.01
N SER A 122 -11.96 10.30 -23.56
CA SER A 122 -10.74 9.98 -24.29
C SER A 122 -10.39 8.49 -24.18
N THR A 123 -9.61 7.97 -25.13
CA THR A 123 -9.14 6.58 -25.08
C THR A 123 -8.28 6.33 -23.85
N GLU A 124 -7.47 7.32 -23.45
CA GLU A 124 -6.60 7.27 -22.28
C GLU A 124 -7.41 7.19 -20.98
N GLU A 125 -8.47 8.00 -20.85
CA GLU A 125 -9.40 7.93 -19.71
C GLU A 125 -10.11 6.57 -19.66
N ALA A 126 -10.50 6.03 -20.81
CA ALA A 126 -11.10 4.70 -20.89
C ALA A 126 -10.14 3.58 -20.47
N VAL A 127 -8.85 3.67 -20.84
CA VAL A 127 -7.81 2.71 -20.39
C VAL A 127 -7.72 2.71 -18.87
N VAL A 128 -7.54 3.88 -18.25
CA VAL A 128 -7.41 3.98 -16.79
C VAL A 128 -8.65 3.41 -16.08
N PHE A 129 -9.84 3.74 -16.58
CA PHE A 129 -11.09 3.27 -15.99
C PHE A 129 -11.24 1.74 -16.07
N LEU A 130 -10.97 1.16 -17.25
CA LEU A 130 -11.06 -0.30 -17.47
C LEU A 130 -9.98 -1.07 -16.72
N GLU A 131 -8.76 -0.54 -16.60
CA GLU A 131 -7.70 -1.13 -15.79
C GLU A 131 -8.10 -1.24 -14.32
N TRP A 132 -8.72 -0.20 -13.75
CA TRP A 132 -9.21 -0.25 -12.37
C TRP A 132 -10.33 -1.27 -12.16
N ILE A 133 -11.25 -1.41 -13.12
CA ILE A 133 -12.27 -2.46 -13.10
C ILE A 133 -11.62 -3.85 -13.09
N LYS A 134 -10.62 -4.08 -13.96
CA LYS A 134 -9.88 -5.35 -14.00
C LYS A 134 -9.17 -5.65 -12.68
N VAL A 135 -8.56 -4.64 -12.05
CA VAL A 135 -7.92 -4.78 -10.73
C VAL A 135 -8.96 -5.20 -9.68
N GLY A 136 -10.14 -4.56 -9.66
CA GLY A 136 -11.23 -4.93 -8.75
C GLY A 136 -11.75 -6.35 -8.98
N VAL A 137 -11.87 -6.79 -10.24
CA VAL A 137 -12.29 -8.16 -10.61
C VAL A 137 -11.24 -9.19 -10.16
N LYS A 138 -9.95 -8.97 -10.45
CA LYS A 138 -8.86 -9.87 -10.03
C LYS A 138 -8.76 -9.99 -8.52
N PHE A 139 -8.87 -8.89 -7.78
CA PHE A 139 -8.89 -8.92 -6.33
C PHE A 139 -10.05 -9.80 -5.80
N LYS A 140 -11.23 -9.68 -6.40
CA LYS A 140 -12.39 -10.51 -6.05
C LYS A 140 -12.14 -11.99 -6.36
N GLU A 141 -11.53 -12.32 -7.50
CA GLU A 141 -11.17 -13.70 -7.86
C GLU A 141 -10.16 -14.30 -6.87
N GLU A 142 -9.07 -13.60 -6.56
CA GLU A 142 -8.03 -14.06 -5.62
C GLU A 142 -8.57 -14.29 -4.19
N VAL A 143 -9.45 -13.41 -3.71
CA VAL A 143 -10.09 -13.53 -2.39
C VAL A 143 -11.08 -14.69 -2.35
N LEU A 144 -11.88 -14.87 -3.40
CA LEU A 144 -12.84 -15.97 -3.51
C LEU A 144 -12.13 -17.33 -3.61
N ASP A 145 -11.03 -17.43 -4.37
CA ASP A 145 -10.28 -18.68 -4.51
C ASP A 145 -9.48 -19.03 -3.25
N SER A 146 -8.96 -18.03 -2.53
CA SER A 146 -8.38 -18.23 -1.20
C SER A 146 -9.40 -18.77 -0.18
N SER A 147 -10.66 -18.34 -0.30
CA SER A 147 -11.75 -18.79 0.57
C SER A 147 -12.17 -20.24 0.29
N LYS A 148 -12.07 -20.72 -0.96
CA LYS A 148 -12.33 -22.12 -1.31
C LYS A 148 -11.20 -23.05 -0.87
N ASN A 149 -9.95 -22.60 -0.95
CA ASN A 149 -8.79 -23.41 -0.60
C ASN A 149 -8.58 -23.56 0.92
N SER A 150 -9.18 -22.66 1.72
CA SER A 150 -9.16 -22.73 3.19
C SER A 150 -10.21 -23.70 3.78
N GLY A 151 -11.04 -24.32 2.93
CA GLY A 151 -12.11 -25.25 3.32
C GLY A 151 -11.72 -26.73 3.32
N LEU A 152 -10.45 -27.08 3.12
CA LEU A 152 -9.97 -28.48 3.09
C LEU A 152 -8.87 -28.74 4.14
N LEU A 153 -9.18 -28.42 5.40
CA LEU A 153 -8.52 -29.00 6.58
C LEU A 153 -9.62 -29.33 7.60
N GLY A 154 -10.39 -30.36 7.27
CA GLY A 154 -11.31 -31.05 8.17
C GLY A 154 -10.92 -32.52 8.24
#